data_AF-A0A381P2H9-F1
#
_entry.id   AF-A0A381P2H9-F1
#
_cell.length_a   1.000
_cell.length_b   1.000
_cell.length_c   1.000
_cell.angle_alpha   90.00
_cell.angle_beta   90.00
_cell.angle_gamma   90.00
#
_symmetry.space_group_name_H-M   'P 1'
#
loop_
_entity.id
_entity.type
_entity.pdbx_description
1 polymer ?
#
loop_
_entity_poly.entity_id
_entity_poly.type
_entity_poly.pdbx_seq_one_letter_code
_entity_poly.pdbx_strand_id
1 'polypeptide(L)'
;MDLRKIKKLIELVEESDVRELEVKTGEESIRIARGEIVRHASSPTRADEIASTPVGKGQIIAAPMAGTFYCSPAPGERAFVTEGDKVSTGQVLCIIESMKMMNQIEADCDGTIGAILVANGQAIESGTPLMRIL
;
A
#
# COMPACT_ATOMS: atom_id res chain seq x y z
N MET A 1 7.57 4.89 31.09
CA MET A 1 6.85 3.76 31.77
C MET A 1 7.82 2.77 32.47
N ASP A 2 7.54 2.28 33.68
CA ASP A 2 8.45 1.41 34.47
C ASP A 2 8.50 -0.07 34.04
N LEU A 3 9.70 -0.66 33.98
CA LEU A 3 9.95 -2.06 33.60
C LEU A 3 9.18 -3.10 34.44
N ARG A 4 8.87 -2.76 35.71
CA ARG A 4 8.08 -3.62 36.62
C ARG A 4 6.63 -3.79 36.18
N LYS A 5 6.03 -2.75 35.57
CA LYS A 5 4.64 -2.79 35.09
C LYS A 5 4.51 -3.62 33.81
N ILE A 6 5.50 -3.51 32.92
CA ILE A 6 5.57 -4.26 31.67
C ILE A 6 5.61 -5.78 31.94
N LYS A 7 6.39 -6.21 32.93
CA LYS A 7 6.49 -7.64 33.28
C LYS A 7 5.15 -8.24 33.73
N LYS A 8 4.36 -7.47 34.48
CA LYS A 8 3.03 -7.89 34.97
C LYS A 8 1.98 -7.93 33.85
N LEU A 9 2.09 -7.04 32.86
CA LEU A 9 1.27 -7.05 31.65
C LEU A 9 1.56 -8.26 30.75
N ILE A 10 2.83 -8.65 30.63
CA ILE A 10 3.24 -9.85 29.90
C ILE A 10 2.66 -11.11 30.58
N GLU A 11 2.78 -11.22 31.90
CA GLU A 11 2.20 -12.34 32.66
C GLU A 11 0.68 -12.46 32.46
N LEU A 12 -0.04 -11.33 32.50
CA LEU A 12 -1.49 -11.27 32.30
C LEU A 12 -1.93 -11.62 30.86
N VAL A 13 -1.15 -11.23 29.86
CA VAL A 13 -1.37 -11.58 28.45
C VAL A 13 -1.04 -13.06 28.20
N GLU A 14 -0.15 -13.65 28.99
CA GLU A 14 0.19 -15.08 28.86
C GLU A 14 -0.88 -15.98 29.48
N GLU A 15 -1.54 -15.53 30.55
CA GLU A 15 -2.64 -16.24 31.22
C GLU A 15 -4.00 -16.05 30.50
N SER A 16 -4.09 -15.07 29.60
CA SER A 16 -5.29 -14.80 28.78
C SER A 16 -5.06 -15.22 27.33
N ASP A 17 -6.09 -15.66 26.60
CA ASP A 17 -6.02 -15.97 25.15
C ASP A 17 -5.91 -14.70 24.26
N VAL A 18 -5.30 -13.63 24.77
CA VAL A 18 -5.19 -12.32 24.13
C VAL A 18 -3.93 -12.30 23.27
N ARG A 19 -4.11 -12.19 21.95
CA ARG A 19 -3.00 -12.26 20.98
C ARG A 19 -2.19 -10.97 20.87
N GLU A 20 -2.79 -9.83 21.19
CA GLU A 20 -2.15 -8.51 21.13
C GLU A 20 -2.75 -7.59 22.19
N LEU A 21 -1.90 -6.85 22.90
CA LEU A 21 -2.33 -5.82 23.83
C LEU A 21 -1.56 -4.52 23.57
N GLU A 22 -2.29 -3.48 23.14
CA GLU A 22 -1.77 -2.12 23.03
C GLU A 22 -2.19 -1.32 24.28
N VAL A 23 -1.20 -0.77 24.99
CA VAL A 23 -1.45 0.12 26.13
C VAL A 23 -0.84 1.48 25.83
N LYS A 24 -1.69 2.52 25.83
CA LYS A 24 -1.29 3.92 25.71
C LYS A 24 -1.34 4.61 27.06
N THR A 25 -0.26 5.24 27.47
CA THR A 25 -0.22 6.08 28.67
C THR A 25 0.49 7.40 28.34
N GLY A 26 -0.27 8.47 28.14
CA GLY A 26 0.27 9.77 27.72
C GLY A 26 0.82 9.72 26.28
N GLU A 27 2.07 10.14 26.10
CA GLU A 27 2.79 10.13 24.80
C GLU A 27 3.54 8.81 24.54
N GLU A 28 3.56 7.88 25.50
CA GLU A 28 4.23 6.57 25.37
C GLU A 28 3.20 5.48 24.99
N SER A 29 3.41 4.84 23.84
CA SER A 29 2.60 3.70 23.37
C SER A 29 3.42 2.41 23.41
N ILE A 30 2.94 1.38 24.09
CA ILE A 30 3.60 0.07 24.15
C ILE A 30 2.65 -0.99 23.56
N ARG A 31 3.11 -1.64 22.49
CA ARG A 31 2.47 -2.82 21.91
C ARG A 31 3.18 -4.08 22.39
N ILE A 32 2.42 -5.01 22.95
CA ILE A 32 2.92 -6.32 23.38
C ILE A 32 2.27 -7.35 22.46
N ALA A 33 3.09 -7.96 21.60
CA ALA A 33 2.72 -9.10 20.77
C ALA A 33 3.59 -10.30 21.18
N ARG A 34 2.98 -11.49 21.28
CA ARG A 34 3.67 -12.70 21.71
C ARG A 34 4.61 -13.17 20.59
N GLY A 35 5.88 -12.75 20.64
CA GLY A 35 6.89 -13.19 19.69
C GLY A 35 8.11 -12.29 19.54
N GLU A 36 8.04 -10.99 19.82
CA GLU A 36 9.20 -10.11 19.66
C GLU A 36 9.07 -8.83 20.49
N ILE A 37 10.11 -8.51 21.26
CA ILE A 37 10.19 -7.28 22.05
C ILE A 37 10.84 -6.22 21.17
N VAL A 38 10.06 -5.56 20.31
CA VAL A 38 10.58 -4.47 19.47
C VAL A 38 10.67 -3.19 20.30
N ARG A 39 11.88 -2.84 20.75
CA ARG A 39 12.17 -1.57 21.41
C ARG A 39 12.11 -0.44 20.38
N HIS A 40 11.06 0.37 20.43
CA HIS A 40 10.98 1.61 19.65
C HIS A 40 11.89 2.67 20.29
N ALA A 41 13.04 2.95 19.68
CA ALA A 41 13.80 4.15 19.95
C ALA A 41 13.32 5.25 18.99
N SER A 42 12.85 6.35 19.55
CA SER A 42 12.38 7.52 18.82
C SER A 42 13.54 8.30 18.19
N SER A 43 13.54 8.44 16.87
CA SER A 43 14.20 9.57 16.19
C SER A 43 13.37 9.96 14.94
N PRO A 44 13.07 11.25 14.74
CA PRO A 44 12.29 11.71 13.60
C PRO A 44 13.24 12.04 12.45
N THR A 45 13.13 11.37 11.29
CA THR A 45 13.60 11.86 9.98
C THR A 45 13.20 10.88 8.87
N ARG A 46 12.24 11.33 8.06
CA ARG A 46 12.21 11.30 6.58
C ARG A 46 12.12 9.96 5.84
N ALA A 47 11.22 10.01 4.85
CA ALA A 47 10.99 9.10 3.73
C ALA A 47 10.17 7.86 4.09
N ASP A 48 8.87 7.99 3.81
CA ASP A 48 7.95 6.95 3.35
C ASP A 48 8.65 5.61 3.03
N GLU A 49 8.77 4.77 4.06
CA GLU A 49 8.90 3.34 3.88
C GLU A 49 7.52 2.81 3.46
N ILE A 50 7.32 2.84 2.15
CA ILE A 50 6.23 2.14 1.48
C ILE A 50 6.36 0.68 1.90
N ALA A 51 5.37 0.23 2.65
CA ALA A 51 5.23 -1.13 3.13
C ALA A 51 5.47 -2.12 1.98
N SER A 52 6.62 -2.80 2.01
CA SER A 52 6.88 -3.97 1.19
C SER A 52 6.00 -5.11 1.71
N THR A 53 4.72 -5.08 1.34
CA THR A 53 3.94 -6.30 1.23
C THR A 53 4.60 -7.15 0.16
N PRO A 54 4.72 -8.48 0.36
CA PRO A 54 5.36 -9.35 -0.62
C PRO A 54 4.66 -9.14 -1.97
N VAL A 55 5.35 -8.49 -2.90
CA VAL A 55 4.91 -8.36 -4.28
C VAL A 55 4.78 -9.78 -4.79
N GLY A 56 3.56 -10.29 -4.82
CA GLY A 56 3.23 -11.52 -5.52
C GLY A 56 3.83 -11.46 -6.93
N LYS A 57 4.27 -12.61 -7.46
CA LYS A 57 4.90 -12.75 -8.79
C LYS A 57 4.19 -11.86 -9.80
N GLY A 58 4.91 -11.01 -10.54
CA GLY A 58 4.35 -10.11 -11.55
C GLY A 58 5.13 -8.80 -11.68
N GLN A 59 5.03 -8.15 -12.83
CA GLN A 59 5.63 -6.85 -13.12
C GLN A 59 4.75 -5.73 -12.55
N ILE A 60 5.34 -4.83 -11.77
CA ILE A 60 4.67 -3.65 -11.25
C ILE A 60 4.76 -2.53 -12.28
N ILE A 61 3.61 -1.98 -12.65
CA ILE A 61 3.51 -0.77 -13.46
C ILE A 61 3.42 0.42 -12.50
N ALA A 62 4.44 1.26 -12.51
CA ALA A 62 4.52 2.46 -11.67
C ALA A 62 4.08 3.71 -12.44
N ALA A 63 3.63 4.72 -11.71
CA ALA A 63 3.25 6.01 -12.25
C ALA A 63 4.46 6.74 -12.83
N PRO A 64 4.49 7.08 -14.13
CA PRO A 64 5.60 7.85 -14.69
C PRO A 64 5.62 9.30 -14.18
N MET A 65 4.47 9.81 -13.74
CA MET A 65 4.30 11.20 -13.31
C MET A 65 3.29 11.33 -12.17
N ALA A 66 3.37 12.44 -11.44
CA ALA A 66 2.38 12.79 -10.43
C ALA A 66 1.09 13.30 -11.08
N GLY A 67 -0.06 12.97 -10.47
CA GLY A 67 -1.36 13.31 -11.01
C GLY A 67 -2.50 12.61 -10.27
N THR A 68 -3.65 12.51 -10.93
CA THR A 68 -4.82 11.77 -10.43
C THR A 68 -5.04 10.53 -11.30
N PHE A 69 -5.14 9.36 -10.67
CA PHE A 69 -5.37 8.09 -11.36
C PHE A 69 -6.84 7.90 -11.72
N TYR A 70 -7.10 7.50 -12.97
CA TYR A 70 -8.44 7.12 -13.44
C TYR A 70 -8.39 5.77 -14.16
N CYS A 71 -9.31 4.87 -13.79
CA CYS A 71 -9.44 3.57 -14.42
C CYS A 71 -10.33 3.58 -15.67
N SER A 72 -11.07 4.67 -15.92
CA SER A 72 -12.00 4.83 -17.06
C SER A 72 -11.67 6.09 -17.87
N PRO A 73 -12.04 6.16 -19.18
CA PRO A 73 -11.83 7.34 -20.02
C PRO A 73 -12.65 8.56 -19.58
N ALA A 74 -13.82 8.31 -18.98
CA ALA A 74 -14.71 9.34 -18.46
C ALA A 74 -15.50 8.82 -17.24
N PRO A 75 -16.04 9.72 -16.40
CA PRO A 75 -16.92 9.34 -15.29
C PRO A 75 -18.14 8.56 -15.80
N GLY A 76 -18.37 7.37 -15.25
CA GLY A 76 -19.50 6.51 -15.63
C GLY A 76 -19.27 5.62 -16.85
N GLU A 77 -18.12 5.73 -17.52
CA GLU A 77 -17.70 4.78 -18.56
C GLU A 77 -16.99 3.56 -17.97
N ARG A 78 -16.90 2.49 -18.79
CA ARG A 78 -16.23 1.25 -18.40
C ARG A 78 -14.74 1.50 -18.15
N ALA A 79 -14.19 0.77 -17.20
CA ALA A 79 -12.76 0.77 -16.98
C ALA A 79 -12.02 0.26 -18.22
N PHE A 80 -10.82 0.77 -18.47
CA PHE A 80 -9.93 0.28 -19.53
C PHE A 80 -9.59 -1.20 -19.32
N VAL A 81 -9.31 -1.56 -18.07
CA VAL A 81 -8.97 -2.92 -17.65
C VAL A 81 -9.51 -3.20 -16.24
N THR A 82 -9.76 -4.47 -15.96
CA THR A 82 -10.15 -4.98 -14.63
C THR A 82 -9.23 -6.14 -14.22
N GLU A 83 -9.23 -6.48 -12.93
CA GLU A 83 -8.44 -7.61 -12.43
C GLU A 83 -8.88 -8.91 -13.12
N GLY A 84 -7.90 -9.64 -13.67
CA GLY A 84 -8.11 -10.84 -14.48
C GLY A 84 -8.16 -10.60 -15.99
N ASP A 85 -8.21 -9.34 -16.46
CA ASP A 85 -8.17 -9.05 -17.90
C ASP A 85 -6.80 -9.31 -18.50
N LYS A 86 -6.78 -9.84 -19.72
CA LYS A 86 -5.57 -9.97 -20.53
C LYS A 86 -5.26 -8.64 -21.20
N VAL A 87 -3.99 -8.26 -21.15
CA VAL A 87 -3.48 -7.03 -21.75
C VAL A 87 -2.33 -7.35 -22.69
N SER A 88 -2.21 -6.57 -23.76
CA SER A 88 -1.10 -6.63 -24.69
C SER A 88 -0.24 -5.38 -24.64
N THR A 89 1.02 -5.51 -25.02
CA THR A 89 1.95 -4.38 -25.11
C THR A 89 1.34 -3.26 -25.97
N GLY A 90 1.34 -2.02 -25.47
CA GLY A 90 0.71 -0.86 -26.10
C GLY A 90 -0.79 -0.68 -25.80
N GLN A 91 -1.43 -1.62 -25.08
CA GLN A 91 -2.83 -1.45 -24.67
C GLN A 91 -2.94 -0.43 -23.55
N VAL A 92 -3.91 0.47 -23.65
CA VAL A 92 -4.21 1.48 -22.62
C VAL A 92 -4.75 0.80 -21.37
N LEU A 93 -4.12 1.08 -20.23
CA LEU A 93 -4.42 0.50 -18.93
C LEU A 93 -5.19 1.47 -18.03
N CYS A 94 -4.82 2.75 -18.05
CA CYS A 94 -5.42 3.78 -17.22
C CYS A 94 -5.06 5.19 -17.73
N ILE A 95 -5.67 6.21 -17.15
CA ILE A 95 -5.32 7.62 -17.39
C ILE A 95 -4.73 8.22 -16.11
N ILE A 96 -3.70 9.04 -16.27
CA ILE A 96 -3.20 9.94 -15.24
C ILE A 96 -3.51 11.37 -15.67
N GLU A 97 -4.32 12.07 -14.88
CA GLU A 97 -4.54 13.49 -15.07
C GLU A 97 -3.42 14.28 -14.39
N SER A 98 -2.62 15.00 -15.16
CA SER A 98 -1.58 15.89 -14.65
C SER A 98 -1.68 17.25 -15.35
N MET A 99 -1.80 18.33 -14.57
CA MET A 99 -1.90 19.71 -15.10
C MET A 99 -3.00 19.89 -16.17
N LYS A 100 -4.18 19.28 -15.99
CA LYS A 100 -5.33 19.25 -16.93
C LYS A 100 -5.08 18.46 -18.23
N MET A 101 -3.97 17.74 -18.34
CA MET A 101 -3.73 16.79 -19.44
C MET A 101 -4.05 15.37 -18.99
N MET A 102 -4.79 14.65 -19.82
CA MET A 102 -5.15 13.24 -19.60
C MET A 102 -4.12 12.35 -20.31
N ASN A 103 -3.16 11.83 -19.55
CA ASN A 103 -2.08 11.03 -20.10
C ASN A 103 -2.42 9.55 -20.00
N GLN A 104 -2.49 8.88 -21.13
CA GLN A 104 -2.77 7.45 -21.20
C GLN A 104 -1.53 6.66 -20.84
N ILE A 105 -1.70 5.65 -19.98
CA ILE A 105 -0.65 4.73 -19.58
C ILE A 105 -0.88 3.43 -20.32
N GLU A 106 0.12 3.01 -21.09
CA GLU A 106 0.09 1.80 -21.90
C GLU A 106 0.84 0.66 -21.21
N ALA A 107 0.47 -0.57 -21.52
CA ALA A 107 1.18 -1.75 -21.06
C ALA A 107 2.55 -1.86 -21.73
N ASP A 108 3.60 -2.07 -20.95
CA ASP A 108 4.96 -2.30 -21.45
C ASP A 108 5.21 -3.78 -21.80
N CYS A 109 4.31 -4.67 -21.39
CA CYS A 109 4.40 -6.10 -21.63
C CYS A 109 3.01 -6.74 -21.81
N ASP A 110 3.00 -7.92 -22.44
CA ASP A 110 1.83 -8.78 -22.50
C ASP A 110 1.65 -9.53 -21.17
N GLY A 111 0.41 -9.69 -20.71
CA GLY A 111 0.14 -10.42 -19.48
C GLY A 111 -1.31 -10.33 -19.02
N THR A 112 -1.54 -10.61 -17.74
CA THR A 112 -2.88 -10.52 -17.13
C THR A 112 -2.86 -9.55 -15.94
N ILE A 113 -3.86 -8.69 -15.80
CA ILE A 113 -3.97 -7.80 -14.63
C ILE A 113 -4.15 -8.64 -13.37
N GLY A 114 -3.13 -8.67 -12.52
CA GLY A 114 -3.14 -9.43 -11.28
C GLY A 114 -3.73 -8.66 -10.09
N ALA A 115 -3.54 -7.34 -10.06
CA ALA A 115 -4.14 -6.47 -9.05
C ALA A 115 -4.07 -5.00 -9.48
N ILE A 116 -5.09 -4.21 -9.15
CA ILE A 116 -5.04 -2.74 -9.27
C ILE A 116 -4.79 -2.17 -7.87
N LEU A 117 -3.69 -1.44 -7.70
CA LEU A 117 -3.17 -1.01 -6.39
C LEU A 117 -3.62 0.40 -6.00
N VAL A 118 -4.31 1.10 -6.89
CA VAL A 118 -4.72 2.50 -6.74
C VAL A 118 -6.22 2.64 -6.99
N ALA A 119 -6.90 3.41 -6.15
CA ALA A 119 -8.33 3.68 -6.31
C ALA A 119 -8.59 4.74 -7.39
N ASN A 120 -9.72 4.63 -8.09
CA ASN A 120 -10.16 5.64 -9.06
C ASN A 120 -10.34 7.01 -8.40
N GLY A 121 -9.77 8.06 -8.98
CA GLY A 121 -9.77 9.42 -8.46
C GLY A 121 -8.72 9.69 -7.37
N GLN A 122 -7.83 8.73 -7.09
CA GLN A 122 -6.78 8.90 -6.09
C GLN A 122 -5.61 9.73 -6.64
N ALA A 123 -5.09 10.65 -5.83
CA ALA A 123 -3.85 11.35 -6.13
C ALA A 123 -2.65 10.40 -6.01
N ILE A 124 -1.73 10.49 -6.97
CA ILE A 124 -0.53 9.66 -7.07
C ILE A 124 0.69 10.53 -7.36
N GLU A 125 1.86 10.04 -6.94
CA GLU A 125 3.16 10.64 -7.22
C GLU A 125 3.94 9.79 -8.24
N SER A 126 4.98 10.35 -8.84
CA SER A 126 5.88 9.57 -9.69
C SER A 126 6.49 8.41 -8.90
N GLY A 127 6.50 7.22 -9.49
CA GLY A 127 6.96 5.99 -8.87
C GLY A 127 5.88 5.24 -8.06
N THR A 128 4.68 5.81 -7.88
CA THR A 128 3.59 5.13 -7.18
C THR A 128 3.17 3.87 -7.95
N PRO A 129 3.12 2.68 -7.32
CA PRO A 129 2.70 1.45 -7.98
C PRO A 129 1.21 1.52 -8.33
N LEU A 130 0.87 1.42 -9.62
CA LEU A 130 -0.51 1.55 -10.12
C LEU A 130 -1.22 0.19 -10.17
N MET A 131 -0.56 -0.80 -10.76
CA MET A 131 -1.11 -2.12 -10.97
C MET A 131 0.00 -3.16 -11.16
N ARG A 132 -0.38 -4.43 -11.03
CA ARG A 132 0.51 -5.58 -11.25
C ARG A 132 0.03 -6.38 -12.46
N ILE A 133 0.94 -6.69 -13.37
CA ILE A 133 0.72 -7.59 -14.51
C ILE A 133 1.42 -8.93 -14.22
N LEU A 134 0.73 -10.05 -14.46
CA LEU A 134 1.22 -11.42 -14.29
C LEU A 134 1.74 -11.99 -15.61
#